data_AF-A0AAX2AH90-F1
#
_entry.id   AF-A0AAX2AH90-F1
#
_cell.length_a   1.000
_cell.length_b   1.000
_cell.length_c   1.000
_cell.angle_alpha   90.00
_cell.angle_beta   90.00
_cell.angle_gamma   90.00
#
_symmetry.space_group_name_H-M   'P 1'
#
loop_
_entity.id
_entity.type
_entity.pdbx_description
1 polymer ?
#
loop_
_entity_poly.entity_id
_entity_poly.type
_entity_poly.pdbx_seq_one_letter_code
_entity_poly.pdbx_strand_id
1 'polypeptide(L)'
;MIKSLLKLVEKKLCSPKEVIRKGFKLIQKNFVEKTNPIIIKNINKTRTSQLMYVNQSLVKYSKDNLLHNHLNSLSESELSIFLKNKDNNICNTESFSDDSDTKKIAFVPYGGSKQNHKSTQQMILSDFFNTNPNSFKSYYESFLGGFGSVYNSLPILIENGIKDLYLSDINPSLINTFRQVQRNPKQVQRHLASIDLEYMKLFNKFQPSTKEEGKEWFKRIHKEFTELEISKKMNPRRASLFLYLMHNVQGGMLNFNMKTKLNSFSFCFCEKKLRQVPLMINKVEIFNKIFNLVNIKFSISKYETVLRKVNKDNTALVLFDPPYVNYEEESTSKDFLSCSYNYGINNFNHRGLLNKIKNGKYSFIYYNNHNPHLEDFSKKQNYNYLKKDVLYKNGTTATKSIEILMYKNRNTELKLSSLNTTNYLPIKIAS
;
A
#
# COMPACT_ATOMS: atom_id res chain seq x y z
N MET A 1 17.10 10.30 -11.70
CA MET A 1 17.38 9.46 -10.51
C MET A 1 16.07 9.15 -9.80
N ILE A 2 15.79 7.89 -9.42
CA ILE A 2 14.55 7.52 -8.71
C ILE A 2 14.59 8.09 -7.28
N LYS A 3 13.54 8.81 -6.88
CA LYS A 3 13.44 9.45 -5.56
C LYS A 3 12.79 8.50 -4.55
N SER A 4 13.48 8.24 -3.45
CA SER A 4 13.04 7.37 -2.36
C SER A 4 12.15 8.14 -1.37
N LEU A 5 10.99 7.58 -1.04
CA LEU A 5 10.12 8.13 0.00
C LEU A 5 10.65 7.78 1.39
N LEU A 6 11.26 6.60 1.56
CA LEU A 6 11.88 6.19 2.82
C LEU A 6 13.03 7.13 3.21
N LYS A 7 13.89 7.53 2.26
CA LYS A 7 14.95 8.52 2.52
C LYS A 7 14.39 9.89 2.93
N LEU A 8 13.23 10.30 2.39
CA LEU A 8 12.57 11.53 2.82
C LEU A 8 12.03 11.43 4.26
N VAL A 9 11.48 10.27 4.61
CA VAL A 9 11.04 9.98 5.99
C VAL A 9 12.24 9.99 6.94
N GLU A 10 13.34 9.32 6.58
CA GLU A 10 14.59 9.30 7.37
C GLU A 10 15.13 10.70 7.65
N LYS A 11 15.26 11.52 6.60
CA LYS A 11 15.74 12.90 6.71
C LYS A 11 14.89 13.76 7.66
N LYS A 12 13.59 13.50 7.75
CA LYS A 12 12.69 14.20 8.68
C LYS A 12 12.69 13.62 10.09
N LEU A 13 13.09 12.36 10.26
CA LEU A 13 12.88 11.62 11.51
C LEU A 13 14.13 11.36 12.35
N CYS A 14 15.33 11.32 11.77
CA CYS A 14 16.44 10.72 12.49
C CYS A 14 17.75 11.50 12.48
N SER A 15 18.23 11.62 13.72
CA SER A 15 19.63 11.60 14.15
C SER A 15 20.40 10.40 13.59
N PRO A 16 21.74 10.46 13.56
CA PRO A 16 22.58 9.37 13.03
C PRO A 16 22.33 8.04 13.74
N LYS A 17 22.32 6.93 13.00
CA LYS A 17 22.22 5.55 13.52
C LYS A 17 23.41 4.71 13.08
N GLU A 18 23.84 3.80 13.94
CA GLU A 18 24.79 2.75 13.57
C GLU A 18 24.02 1.55 12.99
N VAL A 19 24.08 1.40 11.67
CA VAL A 19 23.23 0.43 10.95
C VAL A 19 23.86 -0.97 10.94
N ILE A 20 23.13 -1.95 11.45
CA ILE A 20 23.48 -3.38 11.36
C ILE A 20 23.49 -3.82 9.89
N ARG A 21 24.67 -4.20 9.38
CA ARG A 21 24.85 -4.67 7.98
C ARG A 21 24.86 -6.19 7.81
N LYS A 22 25.28 -6.95 8.83
CA LYS A 22 25.39 -8.41 8.81
C LYS A 22 24.76 -9.02 10.06
N GLY A 23 24.37 -10.29 10.01
CA GLY A 23 23.84 -11.01 11.18
C GLY A 23 22.45 -10.59 11.66
N PHE A 24 21.75 -9.68 10.96
CA PHE A 24 20.50 -9.10 11.45
C PHE A 24 19.44 -10.15 11.80
N LYS A 25 19.24 -11.18 10.97
CA LYS A 25 18.28 -12.26 11.25
C LYS A 25 18.52 -12.98 12.59
N LEU A 26 19.79 -13.16 12.97
CA LEU A 26 20.14 -13.78 14.25
C LEU A 26 19.78 -12.86 15.41
N ILE A 27 20.09 -11.57 15.29
CA ILE A 27 19.72 -10.54 16.29
C ILE A 27 18.19 -10.50 16.47
N GLN A 28 17.43 -10.53 15.36
CA GLN A 28 15.96 -10.58 15.40
C GLN A 28 15.45 -11.80 16.17
N LYS A 29 16.03 -12.98 15.91
CA LYS A 29 15.66 -14.23 16.56
C LYS A 29 15.97 -14.18 18.07
N ASN A 30 17.20 -13.84 18.42
CA ASN A 30 17.66 -13.79 19.81
C ASN A 30 16.85 -12.80 20.64
N PHE A 31 16.53 -11.63 20.08
CA PHE A 31 15.72 -10.64 20.78
C PHE A 31 14.29 -11.14 21.05
N VAL A 32 13.66 -11.81 20.08
CA VAL A 32 12.33 -12.43 20.27
C VAL A 32 12.38 -13.53 21.32
N GLU A 33 13.39 -14.40 21.30
CA GLU A 33 13.59 -15.46 22.29
C GLU A 33 13.78 -14.91 23.70
N LYS A 34 14.57 -13.83 23.87
CA LYS A 34 14.78 -13.14 25.16
C LYS A 34 13.48 -12.53 25.71
N THR A 35 12.61 -12.01 24.85
CA THR A 35 11.46 -11.19 25.26
C THR A 35 10.12 -11.95 25.34
N ASN A 36 9.96 -13.04 24.59
CA ASN A 36 8.75 -13.86 24.61
C ASN A 36 8.33 -14.33 26.02
N PRO A 37 9.23 -14.87 26.87
CA PRO A 37 8.86 -15.29 28.21
C PRO A 37 8.29 -14.15 29.06
N ILE A 38 8.85 -12.94 28.92
CA ILE A 38 8.40 -11.75 29.65
C ILE A 38 6.97 -11.36 29.22
N ILE A 39 6.67 -11.43 27.92
CA ILE A 39 5.33 -11.16 27.38
C ILE A 39 4.34 -12.22 27.88
N ILE A 40 4.71 -13.49 27.85
CA ILE A 40 3.87 -14.62 28.29
C ILE A 40 3.53 -14.49 29.78
N LYS A 41 4.51 -14.14 30.64
CA LYS A 41 4.27 -13.83 32.07
C LYS A 41 3.22 -12.72 32.28
N ASN A 42 3.01 -11.85 31.28
CA ASN A 42 2.06 -10.73 31.34
C ASN A 42 0.83 -10.94 30.44
N ILE A 43 0.60 -12.13 29.89
CA ILE A 43 -0.40 -12.37 28.84
C ILE A 43 -1.83 -12.00 29.28
N ASN A 44 -2.15 -12.20 30.56
CA ASN A 44 -3.46 -11.90 31.16
C ASN A 44 -3.69 -10.39 31.37
N LYS A 45 -2.64 -9.57 31.35
CA LYS A 45 -2.74 -8.11 31.42
C LYS A 45 -2.86 -7.54 30.00
N THR A 46 -4.06 -7.61 29.42
CA THR A 46 -4.33 -7.33 27.99
C THR A 46 -3.63 -6.08 27.44
N ARG A 47 -3.75 -4.93 28.11
CA ARG A 47 -3.11 -3.69 27.63
C ARG A 47 -1.58 -3.76 27.70
N THR A 48 -1.06 -4.37 28.76
CA THR A 48 0.38 -4.54 29.00
C THR A 48 1.00 -5.49 27.98
N SER A 49 0.44 -6.69 27.80
CA SER A 49 0.97 -7.67 26.82
C SER A 49 0.91 -7.15 25.39
N GLN A 50 -0.16 -6.44 25.00
CA GLN A 50 -0.24 -5.78 23.70
C GLN A 50 0.89 -4.77 23.50
N LEU A 51 1.16 -3.93 24.50
CA LEU A 51 2.21 -2.92 24.39
C LEU A 51 3.61 -3.55 24.31
N MET A 52 3.85 -4.57 25.13
CA MET A 52 5.11 -5.32 25.08
C MET A 52 5.32 -6.00 23.72
N TYR A 53 4.28 -6.61 23.16
CA TYR A 53 4.35 -7.23 21.83
C TYR A 53 4.56 -6.21 20.70
N VAL A 54 3.94 -5.03 20.80
CA VAL A 54 4.17 -3.92 19.85
C VAL A 54 5.63 -3.47 19.91
N ASN A 55 6.16 -3.18 21.10
CA ASN A 55 7.55 -2.76 21.26
C ASN A 55 8.53 -3.84 20.81
N GLN A 56 8.27 -5.11 21.15
CA GLN A 56 9.04 -6.23 20.65
C GLN A 56 9.05 -6.26 19.11
N SER A 57 7.88 -6.09 18.48
CA SER A 57 7.73 -6.08 17.03
C SER A 57 8.49 -4.92 16.38
N LEU A 58 8.50 -3.74 16.98
CA LEU A 58 9.24 -2.59 16.46
C LEU A 58 10.76 -2.81 16.60
N VAL A 59 11.27 -3.24 17.75
CA VAL A 59 12.71 -3.54 17.91
C VAL A 59 13.16 -4.65 16.98
N LYS A 60 12.34 -5.69 16.79
CA LYS A 60 12.61 -6.79 15.85
C LYS A 60 12.89 -6.29 14.43
N TYR A 61 12.33 -5.18 13.99
CA TYR A 61 12.62 -4.63 12.66
C TYR A 61 13.59 -3.44 12.67
N SER A 62 14.15 -3.07 13.83
CA SER A 62 15.16 -2.02 13.93
C SER A 62 16.54 -2.53 13.57
N LYS A 63 17.24 -1.83 12.68
CA LYS A 63 18.67 -2.07 12.36
C LYS A 63 19.62 -1.20 13.19
N ASP A 64 19.10 -0.52 14.20
CA ASP A 64 19.90 0.32 15.09
C ASP A 64 20.75 -0.55 16.04
N ASN A 65 22.05 -0.62 15.79
CA ASN A 65 22.98 -1.43 16.56
C ASN A 65 23.07 -0.97 18.03
N LEU A 66 23.05 0.35 18.25
CA LEU A 66 23.12 0.94 19.59
C LEU A 66 21.89 0.56 20.42
N LEU A 67 20.71 0.58 19.81
CA LEU A 67 19.47 0.12 20.45
C LEU A 67 19.58 -1.34 20.88
N HIS A 68 20.04 -2.23 19.99
CA HIS A 68 20.18 -3.66 20.31
C HIS A 68 21.22 -3.90 21.41
N ASN A 69 22.36 -3.22 21.36
CA ASN A 69 23.40 -3.33 22.40
C ASN A 69 22.87 -2.89 23.76
N HIS A 70 22.18 -1.75 23.82
CA HIS A 70 21.53 -1.27 25.04
C HIS A 70 20.50 -2.27 25.58
N LEU A 71 19.57 -2.75 24.75
CA LEU A 71 18.53 -3.69 25.20
C LEU A 71 19.10 -5.07 25.60
N ASN A 72 20.24 -5.45 25.04
CA ASN A 72 20.94 -6.67 25.42
C ASN A 72 21.61 -6.55 26.79
N SER A 73 22.10 -5.36 27.16
CA SER A 73 22.71 -5.11 28.48
C SER A 73 21.70 -4.99 29.62
N LEU A 74 20.41 -4.76 29.33
CA LEU A 74 19.37 -4.65 30.34
C LEU A 74 19.08 -6.00 31.02
N SER A 75 18.83 -5.93 32.34
CA SER A 75 18.24 -7.00 33.14
C SER A 75 16.80 -7.31 32.70
N GLU A 76 16.22 -8.43 33.15
CA GLU A 76 14.83 -8.79 32.81
C GLU A 76 13.82 -7.73 33.27
N SER A 77 14.03 -7.13 34.45
CA SER A 77 13.13 -6.11 35.01
C SER A 77 13.17 -4.81 34.18
N GLU A 78 14.37 -4.34 33.83
CA GLU A 78 14.57 -3.16 32.98
C GLU A 78 14.03 -3.38 31.58
N LEU A 79 14.27 -4.55 30.98
CA LEU A 79 13.72 -4.91 29.68
C LEU A 79 12.18 -4.97 29.72
N SER A 80 11.60 -5.46 30.82
CA SER A 80 10.16 -5.44 31.06
C SER A 80 9.61 -4.00 31.12
N ILE A 81 10.32 -3.07 31.76
CA ILE A 81 9.96 -1.65 31.82
C ILE A 81 9.99 -1.05 30.41
N PHE A 82 11.08 -1.27 29.66
CA PHE A 82 11.21 -0.81 28.28
C PHE A 82 10.05 -1.30 27.41
N LEU A 83 9.74 -2.60 27.45
CA LEU A 83 8.67 -3.18 26.64
C LEU A 83 7.28 -2.62 27.00
N LYS A 84 7.06 -2.16 28.24
CA LYS A 84 5.81 -1.54 28.68
C LYS A 84 5.73 -0.04 28.39
N ASN A 85 6.77 0.57 27.85
CA ASN A 85 6.78 2.01 27.61
C ASN A 85 5.95 2.35 26.35
N LYS A 86 4.91 3.18 26.51
CA LYS A 86 4.04 3.63 25.43
C LYS A 86 4.70 4.70 24.55
N ASP A 87 5.73 5.36 25.07
CA ASP A 87 6.37 6.53 24.48
C ASP A 87 7.61 6.13 23.64
N ASN A 88 7.94 4.84 23.57
CA ASN A 88 8.97 4.34 22.66
C ASN A 88 8.65 4.72 21.20
N ASN A 89 9.57 5.44 20.58
CA ASN A 89 9.45 5.92 19.19
C ASN A 89 10.52 5.27 18.32
N ILE A 90 10.28 4.04 17.89
CA ILE A 90 11.17 3.27 17.03
C ILE A 90 10.62 3.28 15.61
N CYS A 91 11.36 3.85 14.66
CA CYS A 91 11.01 3.86 13.24
C CYS A 91 12.09 3.16 12.40
N ASN A 92 11.67 2.25 11.53
CA ASN A 92 12.52 1.22 10.92
C ASN A 92 12.55 1.30 9.39
N THR A 93 12.75 2.49 8.84
CA THR A 93 12.84 2.70 7.39
C THR A 93 14.03 1.96 6.75
N GLU A 94 15.17 1.87 7.45
CA GLU A 94 16.41 1.21 7.00
C GLU A 94 16.28 -0.30 6.76
N SER A 95 15.23 -0.91 7.31
CA SER A 95 14.89 -2.31 7.04
C SER A 95 14.24 -2.52 5.67
N PHE A 96 13.93 -1.43 4.96
CA PHE A 96 13.32 -1.44 3.64
C PHE A 96 14.13 -0.61 2.67
N SER A 97 13.79 -0.74 1.39
CA SER A 97 14.33 0.09 0.33
C SER A 97 13.25 0.24 -0.73
N ASP A 98 13.23 1.41 -1.36
CA ASP A 98 12.30 1.79 -2.41
C ASP A 98 13.00 2.61 -3.50
N ASP A 99 14.31 2.38 -3.70
CA ASP A 99 15.14 3.12 -4.65
C ASP A 99 15.11 2.55 -6.08
N SER A 100 14.24 1.58 -6.35
CA SER A 100 14.03 0.98 -7.67
C SER A 100 12.58 0.53 -7.88
N ASP A 101 12.22 0.15 -9.11
CA ASP A 101 10.90 -0.44 -9.43
C ASP A 101 10.70 -1.84 -8.81
N THR A 102 11.78 -2.50 -8.42
CA THR A 102 11.76 -3.87 -7.89
C THR A 102 11.74 -3.90 -6.36
N LYS A 103 12.31 -2.88 -5.70
CA LYS A 103 12.31 -2.76 -4.24
C LYS A 103 11.10 -1.97 -3.77
N LYS A 104 10.27 -2.59 -2.93
CA LYS A 104 8.92 -2.13 -2.62
C LYS A 104 8.60 -2.26 -1.14
N ILE A 105 7.85 -1.30 -0.62
CA ILE A 105 7.22 -1.38 0.68
C ILE A 105 5.72 -1.12 0.51
N ALA A 106 4.99 -2.17 0.14
CA ALA A 106 3.53 -2.07 0.06
C ALA A 106 2.95 -1.95 1.47
N PHE A 107 2.05 -0.98 1.69
CA PHE A 107 1.32 -0.83 2.95
C PHE A 107 0.48 -2.07 3.23
N VAL A 108 -0.38 -2.41 2.27
CA VAL A 108 -1.15 -3.64 2.18
C VAL A 108 -0.84 -4.34 0.86
N PRO A 109 -0.74 -5.67 0.83
CA PRO A 109 -0.83 -6.39 -0.44
C PRO A 109 -2.15 -6.03 -1.11
N TYR A 110 -2.09 -5.60 -2.36
CA TYR A 110 -3.25 -5.15 -3.11
C TYR A 110 -3.02 -5.46 -4.58
N GLY A 111 -3.99 -6.07 -5.25
CA GLY A 111 -4.00 -6.19 -6.71
C GLY A 111 -3.75 -4.83 -7.39
N GLY A 112 -3.30 -4.81 -8.64
CA GLY A 112 -3.11 -3.55 -9.37
C GLY A 112 -2.16 -2.52 -8.76
N SER A 113 -1.43 -2.80 -7.67
CA SER A 113 -0.57 -1.81 -7.02
C SER A 113 0.54 -1.32 -7.94
N LYS A 114 0.68 0.01 -8.05
CA LYS A 114 1.60 0.67 -9.01
C LYS A 114 3.02 0.86 -8.54
N GLN A 115 3.46 0.28 -7.42
CA GLN A 115 4.84 0.47 -6.95
C GLN A 115 5.92 -0.04 -7.94
N ASN A 116 5.58 -0.91 -8.90
CA ASN A 116 6.44 -1.32 -10.02
C ASN A 116 6.58 -0.28 -11.15
N HIS A 117 5.84 0.82 -11.09
CA HIS A 117 5.84 1.88 -12.09
C HIS A 117 6.58 3.13 -11.60
N LYS A 118 7.38 3.01 -10.53
CA LYS A 118 7.96 4.16 -9.83
C LYS A 118 8.81 5.04 -10.73
N SER A 119 9.73 4.45 -11.48
CA SER A 119 10.62 5.16 -12.40
C SER A 119 9.84 5.96 -13.45
N THR A 120 8.96 5.28 -14.19
CA THR A 120 8.13 5.85 -15.25
C THR A 120 7.19 6.94 -14.71
N GLN A 121 6.52 6.68 -13.59
CA GLN A 121 5.58 7.62 -13.00
C GLN A 121 6.30 8.88 -12.48
N GLN A 122 7.46 8.71 -11.83
CA GLN A 122 8.24 9.85 -11.35
C GLN A 122 8.83 10.68 -12.51
N MET A 123 9.20 10.03 -13.62
CA MET A 123 9.64 10.72 -14.83
C MET A 123 8.50 11.60 -15.39
N ILE A 124 7.33 11.03 -15.64
CA ILE A 124 6.16 11.77 -16.17
C ILE A 124 5.79 12.95 -15.24
N LEU A 125 5.77 12.71 -13.93
CA LEU A 125 5.50 13.78 -12.96
C LEU A 125 6.57 14.87 -12.99
N SER A 126 7.85 14.50 -13.09
CA SER A 126 8.94 15.48 -13.19
C SER A 126 8.80 16.33 -14.45
N ASP A 127 8.47 15.71 -15.58
CA ASP A 127 8.21 16.44 -16.83
C ASP A 127 7.02 17.39 -16.70
N PHE A 128 5.98 16.99 -15.96
CA PHE A 128 4.83 17.85 -15.70
C PHE A 128 5.23 19.13 -14.95
N PHE A 129 6.02 18.98 -13.88
CA PHE A 129 6.49 20.10 -13.07
C PHE A 129 7.53 20.95 -13.80
N ASN A 130 8.42 20.35 -14.59
CA ASN A 130 9.41 21.09 -15.38
C ASN A 130 8.74 21.96 -16.45
N THR A 131 7.69 21.46 -17.09
CA THR A 131 7.02 22.18 -18.18
C THR A 131 6.01 23.21 -17.68
N ASN A 132 5.40 22.97 -16.50
CA ASN A 132 4.51 23.94 -15.85
C ASN A 132 4.88 24.15 -14.38
N PRO A 133 6.02 24.82 -14.09
CA PRO A 133 6.46 25.07 -12.72
C PRO A 133 5.39 25.80 -11.90
N ASN A 134 5.23 25.42 -10.63
CA ASN A 134 4.30 26.04 -9.67
C ASN A 134 2.82 26.06 -10.05
N SER A 135 2.44 25.41 -11.15
CA SER A 135 1.06 25.44 -11.63
C SER A 135 0.15 24.60 -10.73
N PHE A 136 0.65 23.49 -10.18
CA PHE A 136 -0.12 22.53 -9.40
C PHE A 136 -0.10 22.91 -7.92
N LYS A 137 -1.25 22.76 -7.23
CA LYS A 137 -1.34 22.95 -5.77
C LYS A 137 -1.99 21.77 -5.06
N SER A 138 -2.82 21.01 -5.79
CA SER A 138 -3.58 19.87 -5.27
C SER A 138 -3.30 18.62 -6.08
N TYR A 139 -3.24 17.47 -5.41
CA TYR A 139 -3.19 16.16 -6.04
C TYR A 139 -4.43 15.34 -5.69
N TYR A 140 -5.03 14.69 -6.69
CA TYR A 140 -6.25 13.90 -6.54
C TYR A 140 -6.05 12.48 -7.04
N GLU A 141 -6.59 11.52 -6.29
CA GLU A 141 -6.71 10.14 -6.74
C GLU A 141 -8.05 9.53 -6.26
N SER A 142 -8.86 9.07 -7.22
CA SER A 142 -10.22 8.57 -6.97
C SER A 142 -10.35 7.05 -6.87
N PHE A 143 -9.24 6.35 -7.11
CA PHE A 143 -9.14 4.88 -7.10
C PHE A 143 -7.89 4.50 -6.30
N LEU A 144 -7.84 4.95 -5.05
CA LEU A 144 -6.63 4.90 -4.23
C LEU A 144 -6.02 3.50 -4.08
N GLY A 145 -6.87 2.48 -3.96
CA GLY A 145 -6.43 1.10 -3.79
C GLY A 145 -5.36 0.93 -2.70
N GLY A 146 -4.27 0.24 -3.04
CA GLY A 146 -3.18 -0.08 -2.11
C GLY A 146 -2.17 1.04 -1.83
N PHE A 147 -2.44 2.29 -2.26
CA PHE A 147 -1.55 3.46 -2.10
C PHE A 147 -0.27 3.41 -2.97
N GLY A 148 -0.16 2.49 -3.94
CA GLY A 148 1.09 2.27 -4.69
C GLY A 148 1.48 3.43 -5.62
N SER A 149 0.52 3.95 -6.36
CA SER A 149 0.61 5.16 -7.19
C SER A 149 0.99 6.38 -6.36
N VAL A 150 0.24 6.67 -5.30
CA VAL A 150 0.51 7.79 -4.38
C VAL A 150 1.91 7.69 -3.78
N TYR A 151 2.32 6.48 -3.36
CA TYR A 151 3.65 6.23 -2.82
C TYR A 151 4.76 6.65 -3.80
N ASN A 152 4.60 6.34 -5.09
CA ASN A 152 5.56 6.75 -6.13
C ASN A 152 5.56 8.27 -6.35
N SER A 153 4.37 8.89 -6.33
CA SER A 153 4.20 10.33 -6.57
C SER A 153 4.78 11.20 -5.46
N LEU A 154 4.61 10.78 -4.20
CA LEU A 154 4.87 11.61 -3.01
C LEU A 154 6.22 12.34 -3.01
N PRO A 155 7.36 11.70 -3.30
CA PRO A 155 8.65 12.40 -3.35
C PRO A 155 8.68 13.57 -4.33
N ILE A 156 8.09 13.38 -5.53
CA ILE A 156 8.05 14.41 -6.56
C ILE A 156 7.06 15.51 -6.18
N LEU A 157 5.88 15.14 -5.65
CA LEU A 157 4.87 16.09 -5.19
C LEU A 157 5.41 17.00 -4.08
N ILE A 158 6.07 16.43 -3.07
CA ILE A 158 6.62 17.18 -1.92
C ILE A 158 7.68 18.17 -2.36
N GLU A 159 8.62 17.74 -3.20
CA GLU A 159 9.72 18.59 -3.67
C GLU A 159 9.22 19.77 -4.51
N ASN A 160 8.10 19.60 -5.21
CA ASN A 160 7.45 20.65 -6.00
C ASN A 160 6.35 21.39 -5.23
N GLY A 161 6.37 21.33 -3.89
CA GLY A 161 5.53 22.17 -3.03
C GLY A 161 4.06 21.74 -2.92
N ILE A 162 3.68 20.57 -3.41
CA ILE A 162 2.30 20.05 -3.26
C ILE A 162 2.09 19.56 -1.84
N LYS A 163 1.19 20.22 -1.12
CA LYS A 163 0.88 19.93 0.28
C LYS A 163 -0.46 19.26 0.48
N ASP A 164 -1.44 19.47 -0.41
CA ASP A 164 -2.79 18.97 -0.26
C ASP A 164 -3.07 17.79 -1.20
N LEU A 165 -3.27 16.61 -0.60
CA LEU A 165 -3.59 15.37 -1.31
C LEU A 165 -5.02 14.93 -0.94
N TYR A 166 -5.85 14.74 -1.96
CA TYR A 166 -7.24 14.30 -1.83
C TYR A 166 -7.37 12.89 -2.37
N LEU A 167 -7.35 11.92 -1.46
CA LEU A 167 -7.27 10.51 -1.80
C LEU A 167 -8.58 9.82 -1.44
N SER A 168 -9.12 9.04 -2.36
CA SER A 168 -10.41 8.41 -2.16
C SER A 168 -10.54 7.07 -2.82
N ASP A 169 -11.43 6.29 -2.24
CA ASP A 169 -11.82 4.98 -2.72
C ASP A 169 -13.28 4.74 -2.33
N ILE A 170 -13.92 3.81 -3.02
CA ILE A 170 -15.29 3.42 -2.72
C ILE A 170 -15.36 2.43 -1.55
N ASN A 171 -14.27 1.72 -1.26
CA ASN A 171 -14.20 0.73 -0.20
C ASN A 171 -14.05 1.36 1.21
N PRO A 172 -15.08 1.27 2.08
CA PRO A 172 -15.05 1.89 3.40
C PRO A 172 -13.96 1.31 4.33
N SER A 173 -13.69 0.00 4.26
CA SER A 173 -12.69 -0.66 5.11
C SER A 173 -11.27 -0.26 4.75
N LEU A 174 -10.99 -0.10 3.45
CA LEU A 174 -9.72 0.40 2.96
C LEU A 174 -9.47 1.84 3.45
N ILE A 175 -10.45 2.74 3.26
CA ILE A 175 -10.34 4.12 3.73
C ILE A 175 -10.29 4.23 5.26
N ASN A 176 -11.05 3.40 5.98
CA ASN A 176 -10.93 3.32 7.44
C ASN A 176 -9.50 2.97 7.83
N THR A 177 -8.89 1.98 7.18
CA THR A 177 -7.51 1.56 7.47
C THR A 177 -6.52 2.71 7.31
N PHE A 178 -6.58 3.46 6.21
CA PHE A 178 -5.73 4.64 6.02
C PHE A 178 -5.95 5.71 7.10
N ARG A 179 -7.20 6.05 7.42
CA ARG A 179 -7.54 7.05 8.45
C ARG A 179 -7.07 6.65 9.84
N GLN A 180 -7.26 5.38 10.22
CA GLN A 180 -6.87 4.89 11.54
C GLN A 180 -5.35 4.80 11.67
N VAL A 181 -4.62 4.44 10.62
CA VAL A 181 -3.15 4.49 10.66
C VAL A 181 -2.63 5.92 10.69
N GLN A 182 -3.27 6.86 10.00
CA GLN A 182 -2.89 8.28 10.04
C GLN A 182 -3.11 8.88 11.45
N ARG A 183 -4.25 8.59 12.09
CA ARG A 183 -4.69 9.30 13.32
C ARG A 183 -4.53 8.50 14.61
N ASN A 184 -4.66 7.17 14.56
CA ASN A 184 -4.68 6.29 15.72
C ASN A 184 -3.67 5.12 15.58
N PRO A 185 -2.42 5.35 15.12
CA PRO A 185 -1.49 4.26 14.76
C PRO A 185 -1.22 3.30 15.92
N LYS A 186 -1.03 3.82 17.14
CA LYS A 186 -0.75 3.00 18.34
C LYS A 186 -1.92 2.07 18.70
N GLN A 187 -3.17 2.49 18.46
CA GLN A 187 -4.33 1.62 18.67
C GLN A 187 -4.40 0.52 17.61
N VAL A 188 -4.12 0.85 16.34
CA VAL A 188 -4.05 -0.15 15.26
C VAL A 188 -2.96 -1.19 15.55
N GLN A 189 -1.76 -0.75 15.96
CA GLN A 189 -0.66 -1.65 16.35
C GLN A 189 -1.05 -2.58 17.50
N ARG A 190 -1.73 -2.06 18.53
CA ARG A 190 -2.19 -2.87 19.67
C ARG A 190 -3.25 -3.90 19.27
N HIS A 191 -4.18 -3.54 18.38
CA HIS A 191 -5.16 -4.52 17.88
C HIS A 191 -4.57 -5.54 16.91
N LEU A 192 -3.52 -5.18 16.15
CA LEU A 192 -2.72 -6.16 15.42
C LEU A 192 -2.04 -7.13 16.39
N ALA A 193 -1.39 -6.61 17.43
CA ALA A 193 -0.75 -7.43 18.47
C ALA A 193 -1.75 -8.37 19.16
N SER A 194 -2.99 -7.94 19.36
CA SER A 194 -3.99 -8.78 20.01
C SER A 194 -4.34 -10.03 19.21
N ILE A 195 -4.17 -10.03 17.89
CA ILE A 195 -4.44 -11.22 17.05
C ILE A 195 -3.51 -12.37 17.47
N ASP A 196 -2.19 -12.14 17.54
CA ASP A 196 -1.23 -13.16 17.95
C ASP A 196 -1.35 -13.50 19.44
N LEU A 197 -1.65 -12.51 20.29
CA LEU A 197 -1.81 -12.72 21.74
C LEU A 197 -3.08 -13.49 22.09
N GLU A 198 -4.18 -13.27 21.37
CA GLU A 198 -5.42 -14.06 21.51
C GLU A 198 -5.18 -15.50 21.07
N TYR A 199 -4.45 -15.71 19.98
CA TYR A 199 -4.05 -17.04 19.54
C TYR A 199 -3.15 -17.74 20.58
N MET A 200 -2.17 -17.02 21.16
CA MET A 200 -1.34 -17.50 22.27
C MET A 200 -2.16 -17.95 23.48
N LYS A 201 -3.19 -17.20 23.86
CA LYS A 201 -4.06 -17.56 25.00
C LYS A 201 -4.86 -18.83 24.77
N LEU A 202 -5.28 -19.07 23.53
CA LEU A 202 -6.16 -20.19 23.20
C LEU A 202 -5.38 -21.47 22.88
N PHE A 203 -4.20 -21.34 22.28
CA PHE A 203 -3.46 -22.47 21.70
C PHE A 203 -2.01 -22.58 22.19
N ASN A 204 -1.61 -21.77 23.17
CA ASN A 204 -0.28 -21.75 23.78
C ASN A 204 0.89 -21.58 22.78
N LYS A 205 0.63 -20.90 21.66
CA LYS A 205 1.62 -20.50 20.65
C LYS A 205 1.16 -19.23 19.95
N PHE A 206 2.07 -18.40 19.44
CA PHE A 206 1.71 -17.09 18.90
C PHE A 206 0.99 -17.11 17.54
N GLN A 207 1.16 -18.15 16.73
CA GLN A 207 0.55 -18.24 15.39
C GLN A 207 0.18 -19.69 15.02
N PRO A 208 -0.79 -19.87 14.08
CA PRO A 208 -1.07 -21.19 13.51
C PRO A 208 0.14 -21.79 12.82
N SER A 209 0.32 -23.11 12.97
CA SER A 209 1.39 -23.88 12.34
C SER A 209 0.89 -24.85 11.28
N THR A 210 -0.42 -25.12 11.23
CA THR A 210 -1.05 -25.98 10.21
C THR A 210 -2.07 -25.24 9.36
N LYS A 211 -2.44 -25.83 8.23
CA LYS A 211 -3.43 -25.27 7.30
C LYS A 211 -4.81 -25.17 7.94
N GLU A 212 -5.17 -26.17 8.72
CA GLU A 212 -6.46 -26.31 9.40
C GLU A 212 -6.61 -25.22 10.47
N GLU A 213 -5.61 -25.08 11.34
CA GLU A 213 -5.56 -24.02 12.34
C GLU A 213 -5.59 -22.63 11.70
N GLY A 214 -4.81 -22.43 10.64
CA GLY A 214 -4.76 -21.17 9.91
C GLY A 214 -6.12 -20.81 9.31
N LYS A 215 -6.83 -21.80 8.74
CA LYS A 215 -8.15 -21.62 8.15
C LYS A 215 -9.21 -21.31 9.20
N GLU A 216 -9.19 -22.02 10.34
CA GLU A 216 -10.11 -21.76 11.45
C GLU A 216 -9.89 -20.37 12.04
N TRP A 217 -8.63 -20.02 12.32
CA TRP A 217 -8.28 -18.72 12.87
C TRP A 217 -8.67 -17.59 11.90
N PHE A 218 -8.39 -17.76 10.61
CA PHE A 218 -8.79 -16.80 9.58
C PHE A 218 -10.31 -16.62 9.53
N LYS A 219 -11.10 -17.69 9.60
CA LYS A 219 -12.57 -17.61 9.63
C LYS A 219 -13.06 -16.83 10.84
N ARG A 220 -12.48 -17.05 12.02
CA ARG A 220 -12.83 -16.31 13.24
C ARG A 220 -12.56 -14.82 13.10
N ILE A 221 -11.38 -14.46 12.62
CA ILE A 221 -10.99 -13.06 12.37
C ILE A 221 -11.89 -12.41 11.31
N HIS A 222 -12.19 -13.14 10.23
CA HIS A 222 -13.07 -12.66 9.16
C HIS A 222 -14.51 -12.43 9.66
N LYS A 223 -15.03 -13.31 10.55
CA LYS A 223 -16.36 -13.13 11.16
C LYS A 223 -16.43 -11.82 11.96
N GLU A 224 -15.49 -11.59 12.87
CA GLU A 224 -15.43 -10.34 13.65
C GLU A 224 -15.33 -9.11 12.75
N PHE A 225 -14.48 -9.18 11.72
CA PHE A 225 -14.34 -8.10 10.74
C PHE A 225 -15.68 -7.80 10.04
N THR A 226 -16.39 -8.83 9.56
CA THR A 226 -17.69 -8.68 8.91
C THR A 226 -18.74 -8.09 9.84
N GLU A 227 -18.75 -8.45 11.13
CA GLU A 227 -19.64 -7.83 12.13
C GLU A 227 -19.36 -6.32 12.29
N LEU A 228 -18.08 -5.91 12.25
CA LEU A 228 -17.70 -4.49 12.25
C LEU A 228 -18.09 -3.78 10.94
N GLU A 229 -18.10 -4.49 9.81
CA GLU A 229 -18.59 -3.95 8.54
C GLU A 229 -20.10 -3.71 8.56
N ILE A 230 -20.87 -4.72 8.99
CA ILE A 230 -22.33 -4.69 9.10
C ILE A 230 -22.78 -3.60 10.07
N SER A 231 -22.12 -3.51 11.24
CA SER A 231 -22.39 -2.46 12.23
C SER A 231 -21.80 -1.09 11.85
N LYS A 232 -21.15 -0.97 10.68
CA LYS A 232 -20.55 0.27 10.15
C LYS A 232 -19.54 0.92 11.11
N LYS A 233 -18.93 0.14 12.01
CA LYS A 233 -17.94 0.64 12.98
C LYS A 233 -16.61 0.91 12.27
N MET A 234 -16.24 2.19 12.18
CA MET A 234 -15.01 2.67 11.54
C MET A 234 -13.92 2.93 12.57
N ASN A 235 -13.45 1.87 13.23
CA ASN A 235 -12.54 1.95 14.37
C ASN A 235 -11.16 1.31 14.07
N PRO A 236 -10.17 1.49 14.96
CA PRO A 236 -8.84 0.88 14.83
C PRO A 236 -8.85 -0.66 14.74
N ARG A 237 -9.79 -1.35 15.40
CA ARG A 237 -9.92 -2.81 15.32
C ARG A 237 -10.30 -3.26 13.91
N ARG A 238 -11.29 -2.64 13.28
CA ARG A 238 -11.64 -2.94 11.87
C ARG A 238 -10.45 -2.74 10.94
N ALA A 239 -9.66 -1.68 11.16
CA ALA A 239 -8.43 -1.44 10.40
C ALA A 239 -7.39 -2.55 10.61
N SER A 240 -7.12 -2.98 11.85
CA SER A 240 -6.15 -4.06 12.12
C SER A 240 -6.60 -5.40 11.52
N LEU A 241 -7.90 -5.72 11.60
CA LEU A 241 -8.42 -6.95 11.02
C LEU A 241 -8.36 -6.92 9.50
N PHE A 242 -8.68 -5.78 8.87
CA PHE A 242 -8.54 -5.61 7.42
C PHE A 242 -7.09 -5.82 6.97
N LEU A 243 -6.12 -5.22 7.68
CA LEU A 243 -4.69 -5.42 7.42
C LEU A 243 -4.36 -6.92 7.48
N TYR A 244 -4.70 -7.59 8.58
CA TYR A 244 -4.44 -9.02 8.79
C TYR A 244 -5.03 -9.90 7.67
N LEU A 245 -6.30 -9.67 7.30
CA LEU A 245 -6.99 -10.44 6.27
C LEU A 245 -6.34 -10.22 4.89
N MET A 246 -6.11 -8.98 4.47
CA MET A 246 -5.45 -8.64 3.19
C MET A 246 -4.07 -9.27 3.04
N HIS A 247 -3.37 -9.49 4.14
CA HIS A 247 -2.04 -10.09 4.11
C HIS A 247 -2.07 -11.61 3.95
N ASN A 248 -3.17 -12.24 4.38
CA ASN A 248 -3.37 -13.69 4.35
C ASN A 248 -4.26 -14.17 3.19
N VAL A 249 -4.53 -13.31 2.20
CA VAL A 249 -5.16 -13.71 0.93
C VAL A 249 -4.13 -13.98 -0.17
N GLN A 250 -4.56 -14.72 -1.19
CA GLN A 250 -3.77 -14.97 -2.40
C GLN A 250 -3.69 -13.69 -3.24
N GLY A 251 -2.48 -13.35 -3.71
CA GLY A 251 -2.26 -12.23 -4.63
C GLY A 251 -2.64 -10.84 -4.12
N GLY A 252 -3.02 -10.66 -2.84
CA GLY A 252 -3.60 -9.40 -2.37
C GLY A 252 -4.97 -9.10 -3.01
N MET A 253 -5.66 -10.14 -3.51
CA MET A 253 -6.96 -10.01 -4.13
C MET A 253 -8.06 -9.90 -3.07
N LEU A 254 -8.91 -8.90 -3.25
CA LEU A 254 -10.04 -8.58 -2.39
C LEU A 254 -11.28 -8.48 -3.24
N ASN A 255 -12.40 -9.04 -2.80
CA ASN A 255 -13.68 -8.84 -3.46
C ASN A 255 -14.53 -7.88 -2.63
N PHE A 256 -14.87 -6.73 -3.20
CA PHE A 256 -15.71 -5.73 -2.55
C PHE A 256 -17.07 -5.67 -3.25
N ASN A 257 -18.12 -6.02 -2.52
CA ASN A 257 -19.48 -5.93 -3.04
C ASN A 257 -20.02 -4.51 -2.88
N MET A 258 -20.20 -3.80 -3.99
CA MET A 258 -20.69 -2.42 -4.01
C MET A 258 -22.10 -2.24 -3.46
N LYS A 259 -22.96 -3.27 -3.53
CA LYS A 259 -24.35 -3.23 -3.04
C LYS A 259 -24.40 -3.41 -1.52
N THR A 260 -23.78 -4.48 -1.02
CA THR A 260 -23.78 -4.79 0.43
C THR A 260 -22.75 -3.97 1.21
N LYS A 261 -21.75 -3.41 0.52
CA LYS A 261 -20.58 -2.72 1.09
C LYS A 261 -19.75 -3.62 1.99
N LEU A 262 -19.74 -4.92 1.69
CA LEU A 262 -18.97 -5.93 2.41
C LEU A 262 -17.77 -6.39 1.57
N ASN A 263 -16.69 -6.69 2.28
CA ASN A 263 -15.49 -7.29 1.74
C ASN A 263 -15.52 -8.81 1.96
N SER A 264 -15.04 -9.57 0.98
CA SER A 264 -14.81 -11.01 1.11
C SER A 264 -13.38 -11.37 0.71
N PHE A 265 -12.87 -12.39 1.39
CA PHE A 265 -11.47 -12.78 1.33
C PHE A 265 -11.33 -14.28 1.11
N SER A 266 -10.43 -14.67 0.20
CA SER A 266 -10.08 -16.08 -0.04
C SER A 266 -8.81 -16.43 0.73
N PHE A 267 -8.96 -17.26 1.76
CA PHE A 267 -7.83 -17.69 2.61
C PHE A 267 -6.75 -18.39 1.79
N CYS A 268 -5.51 -17.95 1.96
CA CYS A 268 -4.33 -18.56 1.35
C CYS A 268 -3.36 -19.00 2.45
N PHE A 269 -3.24 -20.31 2.66
CA PHE A 269 -2.31 -20.81 3.66
C PHE A 269 -0.87 -20.57 3.22
N CYS A 270 -0.15 -19.82 4.05
CA CYS A 270 1.28 -19.66 3.95
C CYS A 270 1.78 -19.33 5.36
N GLU A 271 2.54 -20.24 5.96
CA GLU A 271 3.08 -20.08 7.31
C GLU A 271 3.88 -18.77 7.44
N LYS A 272 4.65 -18.41 6.42
CA LYS A 272 5.39 -17.15 6.37
C LYS A 272 4.49 -15.92 6.41
N LYS A 273 3.26 -15.97 5.89
CA LYS A 273 2.30 -14.85 5.93
C LYS A 273 1.62 -14.72 7.29
N LEU A 274 1.26 -15.85 7.89
CA LEU A 274 0.64 -15.91 9.23
C LEU A 274 1.55 -15.30 10.31
N ARG A 275 2.87 -15.43 10.16
CA ARG A 275 3.88 -14.88 11.09
C ARG A 275 4.20 -13.38 10.89
N GLN A 276 3.43 -12.64 10.09
CA GLN A 276 3.78 -11.25 9.72
C GLN A 276 3.08 -10.15 10.52
N VAL A 277 2.29 -10.45 11.55
CA VAL A 277 1.75 -9.41 12.44
C VAL A 277 2.84 -8.44 12.94
N PRO A 278 4.04 -8.89 13.36
CA PRO A 278 5.14 -7.97 13.69
C PRO A 278 5.56 -7.04 12.55
N LEU A 279 5.59 -7.54 11.30
CA LEU A 279 5.90 -6.72 10.13
C LEU A 279 4.81 -5.67 9.89
N MET A 280 3.55 -6.03 10.11
CA MET A 280 2.40 -5.14 9.93
C MET A 280 2.41 -4.01 10.95
N ILE A 281 2.71 -4.33 12.22
CA ILE A 281 2.92 -3.34 13.28
C ILE A 281 4.00 -2.34 12.86
N ASN A 282 5.10 -2.85 12.31
CA ASN A 282 6.19 -2.02 11.81
C ASN A 282 5.81 -1.15 10.62
N LYS A 283 5.07 -1.70 9.64
CA LYS A 283 4.55 -0.93 8.51
C LYS A 283 3.58 0.17 8.95
N VAL A 284 2.73 -0.08 9.96
CA VAL A 284 1.83 0.94 10.52
C VAL A 284 2.63 2.12 11.05
N GLU A 285 3.78 1.89 11.71
CA GLU A 285 4.64 2.98 12.17
C GLU A 285 5.20 3.80 10.99
N ILE A 286 5.79 3.15 9.99
CA ILE A 286 6.38 3.83 8.82
C ILE A 286 5.31 4.60 8.05
N PHE A 287 4.17 3.97 7.77
CA PHE A 287 3.08 4.60 7.01
C PHE A 287 2.38 5.70 7.78
N ASN A 288 2.34 5.66 9.12
CA ASN A 288 1.91 6.80 9.90
C ASN A 288 2.79 8.03 9.63
N LYS A 289 4.11 7.87 9.60
CA LYS A 289 5.03 8.97 9.28
C LYS A 289 4.82 9.47 7.85
N ILE A 290 4.67 8.55 6.88
CA ILE A 290 4.38 8.88 5.47
C ILE A 290 3.08 9.68 5.34
N PHE A 291 1.98 9.22 5.96
CA PHE A 291 0.67 9.87 5.85
C PHE A 291 0.60 11.25 6.52
N ASN A 292 1.61 11.60 7.30
CA ASN A 292 1.75 12.90 7.97
C ASN A 292 2.91 13.74 7.38
N LEU A 293 3.52 13.33 6.25
CA LEU A 293 4.52 14.15 5.56
C LEU A 293 3.91 15.41 4.93
N VAL A 294 2.64 15.30 4.52
CA VAL A 294 1.83 16.31 3.84
C VAL A 294 0.37 16.18 4.31
N ASN A 295 -0.49 17.13 3.92
CA ASN A 295 -1.91 17.11 4.27
C ASN A 295 -2.68 16.11 3.39
N ILE A 296 -2.71 14.84 3.81
CA ILE A 296 -3.49 13.80 3.12
C ILE A 296 -4.91 13.70 3.70
N LYS A 297 -5.91 13.91 2.84
CA LYS A 297 -7.34 13.77 3.15
C LYS A 297 -7.90 12.51 2.51
N PHE A 298 -8.07 11.46 3.32
CA PHE A 298 -8.71 10.22 2.91
C PHE A 298 -10.24 10.33 2.96
N SER A 299 -10.94 9.96 1.90
CA SER A 299 -12.41 9.97 1.84
C SER A 299 -13.02 8.74 1.17
N ILE A 300 -14.22 8.37 1.60
CA ILE A 300 -15.02 7.33 0.95
C ILE A 300 -15.88 8.04 -0.09
N SER A 301 -15.56 7.88 -1.36
CA SER A 301 -16.23 8.61 -2.44
C SER A 301 -16.09 7.87 -3.76
N LYS A 302 -17.15 7.95 -4.58
CA LYS A 302 -17.06 7.54 -5.98
C LYS A 302 -16.29 8.59 -6.79
N TYR A 303 -15.66 8.14 -7.87
CA TYR A 303 -14.81 9.01 -8.71
C TYR A 303 -15.57 10.20 -9.30
N GLU A 304 -16.87 10.07 -9.59
CA GLU A 304 -17.69 11.17 -10.11
C GLU A 304 -17.80 12.33 -9.11
N THR A 305 -17.88 12.03 -7.81
CA THR A 305 -17.91 13.05 -6.76
C THR A 305 -16.57 13.75 -6.62
N VAL A 306 -15.46 13.02 -6.78
CA VAL A 306 -14.11 13.59 -6.77
C VAL A 306 -13.93 14.50 -7.99
N LEU A 307 -14.32 14.04 -9.18
CA LEU A 307 -14.20 14.80 -10.42
C LEU A 307 -14.99 16.11 -10.41
N ARG A 308 -16.16 16.17 -9.74
CA ARG A 308 -16.89 17.43 -9.54
C ARG A 308 -16.08 18.48 -8.77
N LYS A 309 -15.20 18.05 -7.85
CA LYS A 309 -14.30 18.94 -7.11
C LYS A 309 -13.10 19.31 -7.97
N VAL A 310 -12.49 18.34 -8.63
CA VAL A 310 -11.37 18.53 -9.57
C VAL A 310 -11.73 19.55 -10.64
N ASN A 311 -12.92 19.48 -11.24
CA ASN A 311 -13.35 20.42 -12.27
C ASN A 311 -13.49 21.88 -11.79
N LYS A 312 -13.52 22.11 -10.47
CA LYS A 312 -13.51 23.44 -9.86
C LYS A 312 -12.13 23.86 -9.39
N ASP A 313 -11.13 22.98 -9.46
CA ASP A 313 -9.75 23.24 -9.07
C ASP A 313 -8.87 23.35 -10.32
N ASN A 314 -8.60 24.58 -10.73
CA ASN A 314 -7.72 24.89 -11.87
C ASN A 314 -6.25 24.56 -11.61
N THR A 315 -5.88 24.03 -10.45
CA THR A 315 -4.51 23.63 -10.07
C THR A 315 -4.37 22.12 -9.83
N ALA A 316 -5.41 21.35 -10.17
CA ALA A 316 -5.45 19.92 -9.94
C ALA A 316 -4.48 19.15 -10.85
N LEU A 317 -3.71 18.26 -10.21
CA LEU A 317 -3.07 17.11 -10.83
C LEU A 317 -3.82 15.85 -10.41
N VAL A 318 -4.18 15.00 -11.37
CA VAL A 318 -5.06 13.85 -11.11
C VAL A 318 -4.43 12.55 -11.57
N LEU A 319 -4.52 11.50 -10.75
CA LEU A 319 -4.16 10.15 -11.16
C LEU A 319 -5.42 9.27 -11.15
N PHE A 320 -5.61 8.55 -12.25
CA PHE A 320 -6.68 7.58 -12.41
C PHE A 320 -6.10 6.18 -12.51
N ASP A 321 -6.50 5.31 -11.59
CA ASP A 321 -6.19 3.88 -11.60
C ASP A 321 -7.48 3.07 -11.45
N PRO A 322 -8.43 3.20 -12.41
CA PRO A 322 -9.73 2.55 -12.30
C PRO A 322 -9.58 1.03 -12.37
N PRO A 323 -10.68 0.27 -12.14
CA PRO A 323 -10.80 -1.09 -12.64
C PRO A 323 -10.26 -1.21 -14.07
N TYR A 324 -9.59 -2.31 -14.38
CA TYR A 324 -8.91 -2.53 -15.65
C TYR A 324 -9.84 -3.08 -16.74
N VAL A 325 -9.59 -2.72 -17.99
CA VAL A 325 -10.17 -3.41 -19.15
C VAL A 325 -9.46 -4.74 -19.36
N ASN A 326 -10.08 -5.65 -20.11
CA ASN A 326 -9.40 -6.83 -20.61
C ASN A 326 -8.25 -6.40 -21.52
N TYR A 327 -7.11 -7.05 -21.31
CA TYR A 327 -5.97 -6.91 -22.19
C TYR A 327 -6.30 -7.52 -23.56
N GLU A 328 -6.07 -6.73 -24.61
CA GLU A 328 -6.20 -7.14 -26.01
C GLU A 328 -5.07 -6.47 -26.81
N GLU A 329 -4.41 -7.22 -27.71
CA GLU A 329 -3.55 -6.64 -28.75
C GLU A 329 -4.38 -6.21 -29.96
N GLU A 330 -5.38 -7.02 -30.31
CA GLU A 330 -6.34 -6.76 -31.35
C GLU A 330 -7.75 -6.82 -30.75
N SER A 331 -8.60 -5.85 -31.13
CA SER A 331 -9.91 -5.70 -30.52
C SER A 331 -10.83 -6.84 -30.97
N THR A 332 -11.28 -7.67 -30.02
CA THR A 332 -12.23 -8.75 -30.31
C THR A 332 -13.68 -8.33 -30.06
N SER A 333 -13.90 -7.13 -29.49
CA SER A 333 -15.18 -6.66 -29.00
C SER A 333 -15.54 -5.27 -29.52
N LYS A 334 -16.84 -4.95 -29.58
CA LYS A 334 -17.32 -3.62 -30.01
C LYS A 334 -17.09 -2.52 -28.98
N ASP A 335 -16.85 -2.88 -27.71
CA ASP A 335 -16.65 -1.93 -26.60
C ASP A 335 -15.75 -2.54 -25.52
N PHE A 336 -15.38 -1.75 -24.51
CA PHE A 336 -14.53 -2.19 -23.40
C PHE A 336 -15.15 -3.35 -22.61
N LEU A 337 -14.50 -4.50 -22.63
CA LEU A 337 -14.76 -5.57 -21.67
C LEU A 337 -13.94 -5.32 -20.41
N SER A 338 -14.57 -5.39 -19.23
CA SER A 338 -13.85 -5.28 -17.95
C SER A 338 -13.01 -6.54 -17.69
N CYS A 339 -11.87 -6.34 -17.04
CA CYS A 339 -11.05 -7.42 -16.49
C CYS A 339 -11.79 -8.19 -15.40
N SER A 340 -11.67 -9.52 -15.41
CA SER A 340 -12.27 -10.41 -14.40
C SER A 340 -11.69 -10.21 -12.99
N TYR A 341 -10.55 -9.54 -12.85
CA TYR A 341 -9.79 -9.41 -11.60
C TYR A 341 -9.91 -8.03 -10.92
N ASN A 342 -11.04 -7.35 -11.11
CA ASN A 342 -11.26 -5.96 -10.70
C ASN A 342 -11.93 -5.77 -9.32
N TYR A 343 -11.42 -6.39 -8.25
CA TYR A 343 -12.03 -6.26 -6.91
C TYR A 343 -13.51 -6.69 -6.81
N GLY A 344 -13.97 -7.55 -7.71
CA GLY A 344 -15.40 -7.87 -7.85
C GLY A 344 -16.23 -6.79 -8.56
N ILE A 345 -15.60 -5.81 -9.20
CA ILE A 345 -16.23 -4.74 -10.00
C ILE A 345 -16.08 -5.09 -11.49
N ASN A 346 -16.98 -5.94 -11.98
CA ASN A 346 -16.87 -6.50 -13.33
C ASN A 346 -17.60 -5.69 -14.42
N ASN A 347 -18.35 -4.64 -14.05
CA ASN A 347 -19.14 -3.84 -14.99
C ASN A 347 -18.79 -2.34 -14.86
N PHE A 348 -17.50 -2.00 -14.89
CA PHE A 348 -17.07 -0.61 -14.75
C PHE A 348 -17.33 0.17 -16.05
N ASN A 349 -17.93 1.35 -15.97
CA ASN A 349 -18.20 2.19 -17.14
C ASN A 349 -16.94 2.98 -17.56
N HIS A 350 -16.04 2.31 -18.29
CA HIS A 350 -14.79 2.90 -18.77
C HIS A 350 -15.03 4.10 -19.69
N ARG A 351 -15.96 3.99 -20.65
CA ARG A 351 -16.29 5.06 -21.60
C ARG A 351 -16.80 6.31 -20.88
N GLY A 352 -17.62 6.14 -19.85
CA GLY A 352 -18.10 7.22 -18.99
C GLY A 352 -16.97 7.96 -18.27
N LEU A 353 -15.97 7.23 -17.75
CA LEU A 353 -14.78 7.83 -17.16
C LEU A 353 -13.93 8.57 -18.21
N LEU A 354 -13.65 7.94 -19.35
CA LEU A 354 -12.87 8.54 -20.44
C LEU A 354 -13.50 9.83 -20.97
N ASN A 355 -14.82 9.87 -21.13
CA ASN A 355 -15.54 11.09 -21.53
C ASN A 355 -15.40 12.21 -20.50
N LYS A 356 -15.34 11.89 -19.20
CA LYS A 356 -15.10 12.89 -18.15
C LYS A 356 -13.65 13.37 -18.13
N ILE A 357 -12.69 12.49 -18.43
CA ILE A 357 -11.27 12.85 -18.60
C ILE A 357 -11.10 13.78 -19.79
N LYS A 358 -11.73 13.44 -20.93
CA LYS A 358 -11.75 14.25 -22.16
C LYS A 358 -12.13 15.70 -21.91
N ASN A 359 -13.19 15.91 -21.13
CA ASN A 359 -13.73 17.23 -20.85
C ASN A 359 -13.02 17.96 -19.70
N GLY A 360 -12.01 17.33 -19.09
CA GLY A 360 -11.25 17.90 -17.98
C GLY A 360 -10.23 18.95 -18.42
N LYS A 361 -10.03 19.99 -17.61
CA LYS A 361 -9.00 21.04 -17.81
C LYS A 361 -7.76 20.84 -16.92
N TYR A 362 -7.58 19.65 -16.38
CA TYR A 362 -6.52 19.29 -15.44
C TYR A 362 -5.44 18.44 -16.12
N SER A 363 -4.25 18.38 -15.51
CA SER A 363 -3.23 17.40 -15.92
C SER A 363 -3.53 16.06 -15.29
N PHE A 364 -3.26 14.98 -16.03
CA PHE A 364 -3.56 13.64 -15.54
C PHE A 364 -2.58 12.57 -15.96
N ILE A 365 -2.57 11.49 -15.17
CA ILE A 365 -2.01 10.18 -15.50
C ILE A 365 -3.14 9.15 -15.35
N TYR A 366 -3.27 8.23 -16.30
CA TYR A 366 -4.28 7.19 -16.34
C TYR A 366 -3.62 5.83 -16.56
N TYR A 367 -3.89 4.87 -15.68
CA TYR A 367 -3.43 3.50 -15.79
C TYR A 367 -4.52 2.56 -16.31
N ASN A 368 -4.10 1.58 -17.11
CA ASN A 368 -4.95 0.43 -17.45
C ASN A 368 -4.14 -0.72 -18.08
N ASN A 369 -4.81 -1.80 -18.47
CA ASN A 369 -4.27 -2.72 -19.45
C ASN A 369 -4.30 -2.11 -20.85
N HIS A 370 -3.42 -2.58 -21.73
CA HIS A 370 -3.49 -2.26 -23.14
C HIS A 370 -4.78 -2.83 -23.75
N ASN A 371 -5.47 -2.00 -24.52
CA ASN A 371 -6.60 -2.37 -25.34
C ASN A 371 -6.67 -1.39 -26.53
N PRO A 372 -6.96 -1.82 -27.76
CA PRO A 372 -6.97 -0.93 -28.92
C PRO A 372 -7.96 0.23 -28.80
N HIS A 373 -9.10 0.03 -28.14
CA HIS A 373 -10.07 1.11 -27.89
C HIS A 373 -9.47 2.24 -27.04
N LEU A 374 -8.58 1.92 -26.09
CA LEU A 374 -7.88 2.93 -25.28
C LEU A 374 -6.80 3.65 -26.08
N GLU A 375 -6.07 2.92 -26.91
CA GLU A 375 -5.04 3.50 -27.79
C GLU A 375 -5.66 4.45 -28.81
N ASP A 376 -6.75 4.04 -29.47
CA ASP A 376 -7.50 4.86 -30.41
C ASP A 376 -8.10 6.10 -29.75
N PHE A 377 -8.63 5.94 -28.54
CA PHE A 377 -9.10 7.08 -27.76
C PHE A 377 -7.96 8.07 -27.47
N SER A 378 -6.79 7.57 -27.06
CA SER A 378 -5.59 8.38 -26.80
C SER A 378 -5.16 9.14 -28.06
N LYS A 379 -5.11 8.47 -29.22
CA LYS A 379 -4.77 9.10 -30.52
C LYS A 379 -5.77 10.21 -30.87
N LYS A 380 -7.08 9.93 -30.79
CA LYS A 380 -8.15 10.90 -31.10
C LYS A 380 -8.12 12.13 -30.19
N GLN A 381 -7.73 11.97 -28.92
CA GLN A 381 -7.65 13.07 -27.96
C GLN A 381 -6.25 13.70 -27.88
N ASN A 382 -5.31 13.19 -28.67
CA ASN A 382 -3.92 13.61 -28.68
C ASN A 382 -3.29 13.56 -27.28
N TYR A 383 -3.38 12.38 -26.65
CA TYR A 383 -2.79 12.06 -25.36
C TYR A 383 -1.54 11.20 -25.55
N ASN A 384 -0.56 11.37 -24.66
CA ASN A 384 0.59 10.49 -24.64
C ASN A 384 0.15 9.10 -24.18
N TYR A 385 0.71 8.06 -24.81
CA TYR A 385 0.37 6.67 -24.54
C TYR A 385 1.65 5.84 -24.46
N LEU A 386 1.96 5.32 -23.28
CA LEU A 386 3.13 4.49 -23.03
C LEU A 386 2.69 3.06 -22.72
N LYS A 387 3.27 2.09 -23.42
CA LYS A 387 3.09 0.66 -23.16
C LYS A 387 4.24 0.15 -22.29
N LYS A 388 3.93 -0.69 -21.30
CA LYS A 388 4.91 -1.35 -20.44
C LYS A 388 4.59 -2.83 -20.32
N ASP A 389 5.56 -3.66 -20.67
CA ASP A 389 5.46 -5.10 -20.45
C ASP A 389 5.42 -5.41 -18.95
N VAL A 390 4.42 -6.22 -18.56
CA VAL A 390 4.24 -6.69 -17.19
C VAL A 390 4.09 -8.20 -17.19
N LEU A 391 4.80 -8.84 -16.27
CA LEU A 391 4.68 -10.27 -16.02
C LEU A 391 3.84 -10.48 -14.77
N TYR A 392 2.62 -10.98 -14.94
CA TYR A 392 1.79 -11.42 -13.83
C TYR A 392 2.16 -12.86 -13.48
N LYS A 393 2.65 -13.09 -12.26
CA LYS A 393 2.90 -14.44 -11.73
C LYS A 393 1.74 -14.86 -10.83
N ASN A 394 0.87 -15.74 -11.32
CA ASN A 394 -0.17 -16.40 -10.52
C ASN A 394 0.17 -17.88 -10.38
N GLY A 395 0.89 -18.25 -9.32
CA GLY A 395 1.39 -19.62 -9.15
C GLY A 395 2.65 -19.86 -9.99
N THR A 396 2.71 -20.97 -10.70
CA THR A 396 3.88 -21.38 -11.50
C THR A 396 3.89 -20.80 -12.92
N THR A 397 2.75 -20.35 -13.43
CA THR A 397 2.64 -19.75 -14.76
C THR A 397 2.75 -18.23 -14.71
N ALA A 398 3.58 -17.68 -15.60
CA ALA A 398 3.67 -16.26 -15.83
C ALA A 398 2.82 -15.90 -17.05
N THR A 399 1.87 -14.99 -16.89
CA THR A 399 1.11 -14.41 -18.00
C THR A 399 1.74 -13.08 -18.37
N LYS A 400 2.19 -12.94 -19.61
CA LYS A 400 2.60 -11.65 -20.15
C LYS A 400 1.35 -10.82 -20.42
N SER A 401 1.40 -9.56 -20.03
CA SER A 401 0.39 -8.56 -20.36
C SER A 401 1.11 -7.23 -20.57
N ILE A 402 0.41 -6.28 -21.17
CA ILE A 402 0.91 -4.92 -21.35
C ILE A 402 0.01 -4.00 -20.53
N GLU A 403 0.62 -3.31 -19.56
CA GLU A 403 -0.02 -2.18 -18.89
C GLU A 403 0.30 -0.88 -19.64
N ILE A 404 -0.60 0.10 -19.55
CA ILE A 404 -0.46 1.39 -20.21
C ILE A 404 -0.50 2.53 -19.22
N LEU A 405 0.23 3.59 -19.56
CA LEU A 405 0.08 4.91 -18.97
C LEU A 405 -0.36 5.87 -20.08
N MET A 406 -1.57 6.39 -19.94
CA MET A 406 -2.09 7.48 -20.78
C MET A 406 -2.03 8.77 -19.99
N TYR A 407 -1.46 9.85 -20.54
CA TYR A 407 -1.26 11.07 -19.77
C TYR A 407 -1.22 12.34 -20.63
N LYS A 408 -1.57 13.45 -19.99
CA LYS A 408 -1.51 14.79 -20.60
C LYS A 408 -1.17 15.83 -19.54
N ASN A 409 -0.19 16.67 -19.85
CA ASN A 409 0.06 17.91 -19.11
C ASN A 409 -0.84 19.02 -19.69
N ARG A 410 -1.31 19.93 -18.85
CA ARG A 410 -2.01 21.12 -19.33
C ARG A 410 -1.04 22.02 -20.11
N ASN A 411 -1.53 22.76 -21.08
CA ASN A 411 -0.79 23.85 -21.75
C ASN A 411 0.52 23.46 -22.46
N THR A 412 0.75 22.17 -22.75
CA THR A 412 1.85 21.75 -23.63
C THR A 412 1.31 21.40 -25.01
N GLU A 413 1.82 22.07 -26.06
CA GLU A 413 1.88 21.47 -27.39
C GLU A 413 2.68 20.16 -27.28
N LEU A 414 2.15 19.09 -27.87
CA LEU A 414 2.70 17.76 -27.64
C LEU A 414 4.08 17.62 -28.27
N LYS A 415 5.03 17.14 -27.45
CA LYS A 415 6.08 16.28 -27.98
C LYS A 415 5.48 14.89 -28.15
N LEU A 416 5.05 14.57 -29.38
CA LEU A 416 4.86 13.19 -29.82
C LEU A 416 6.22 12.48 -29.76
N SER A 417 6.64 12.06 -28.57
CA SER A 417 7.63 11.01 -28.46
C SER A 417 6.84 9.72 -28.29
N SER A 418 6.64 9.00 -29.39
CA SER A 418 6.57 7.54 -29.32
C SER A 418 7.91 7.06 -28.73
N LEU A 419 8.04 7.14 -27.41
CA LEU A 419 9.05 6.39 -26.69
C LEU A 419 8.62 4.94 -26.80
N ASN A 420 8.93 4.32 -27.93
CA ASN A 420 9.15 2.89 -28.04
C ASN A 420 10.31 2.57 -27.10
N THR A 421 10.04 2.46 -25.80
CA THR A 421 10.94 1.78 -24.89
C THR A 421 10.77 0.26 -25.10
N THR A 422 10.95 -0.21 -26.33
CA THR A 422 11.41 -1.57 -26.60
C THR A 422 12.89 -1.62 -26.25
N ASN A 423 13.21 -1.48 -24.97
CA ASN A 423 14.52 -1.77 -24.39
C ASN A 423 14.34 -1.97 -22.88
N TYR A 424 13.44 -2.89 -22.52
CA TYR A 424 13.63 -3.65 -21.30
C TYR A 424 14.09 -5.03 -21.73
N LEU A 425 15.39 -5.29 -21.56
CA LEU A 425 15.96 -6.62 -21.70
C LEU A 425 15.12 -7.59 -20.85
N PRO A 426 14.56 -8.66 -21.45
CA PRO A 426 13.92 -9.70 -20.68
C PRO A 426 14.92 -10.19 -19.64
N ILE A 427 14.49 -10.22 -18.38
CA ILE A 427 15.24 -10.85 -17.30
C ILE A 427 15.48 -12.29 -17.76
N LYS A 428 16.72 -12.62 -18.13
CA LYS A 428 17.15 -14.01 -18.32
C LYS A 428 16.88 -14.72 -16.99
N ILE A 429 15.87 -15.57 -16.98
CA ILE A 429 15.70 -16.55 -15.91
C ILE A 429 16.83 -17.54 -16.15
N ALA A 430 17.83 -17.55 -15.26
CA ALA A 430 18.79 -18.64 -15.21
C ALA A 430 17.99 -19.92 -14.94
N SER A 431 18.11 -20.87 -15.87
CA SER A 431 17.59 -22.24 -15.79
C SER A 431 18.13 -22.98 -14.59
#